data_AF-A0A1V5S4C1-F1
#
_entry.id   AF-A0A1V5S4C1-F1
#
_cell.length_a   1.000
_cell.length_b   1.000
_cell.length_c   1.000
_cell.angle_alpha   90.00
_cell.angle_beta   90.00
_cell.angle_gamma   90.00
#
_symmetry.space_group_name_H-M   'P 1'
#
loop_
_entity.id
_entity.type
_entity.pdbx_description
1 polymer ?
#
loop_
_entity_poly.entity_id
_entity_poly.type
_entity_poly.pdbx_seq_one_letter_code
_entity_poly.pdbx_strand_id
1 'polypeptide(L)'
;MTIEDSNGCIWDMEQSEIIESTIFPNVFTPNEDGVNDIFLKDYNIEVFDRWGTLIYAGNDGWNGKHNGVYANPGVYLYTVKINDTTGAETVIKSTVTVER
;
A
#
# COMPACT_ATOMS: atom_id res chain seq x y z
N MET A 1 -2.22 -36.62 1.07
CA MET A 1 -1.14 -37.36 1.77
C MET A 1 -0.56 -36.38 2.77
N THR A 2 -1.10 -36.39 3.99
CA THR A 2 -0.70 -35.52 5.10
C THR A 2 0.40 -36.23 5.87
N ILE A 3 1.51 -35.54 6.08
CA ILE A 3 2.59 -35.99 6.96
C ILE A 3 2.50 -35.10 8.19
N GLU A 4 2.15 -35.69 9.32
CA GLU A 4 2.14 -35.03 10.63
C GLU A 4 3.53 -35.18 11.25
N ASP A 5 4.11 -34.06 11.70
CA ASP A 5 5.17 -34.11 12.69
C ASP A 5 4.60 -33.84 14.10
N SER A 6 5.33 -34.32 15.10
CA SER A 6 4.91 -34.43 16.49
C SER A 6 4.75 -33.10 17.26
N ASN A 7 4.68 -31.96 16.57
CA ASN A 7 4.45 -30.65 17.18
C ASN A 7 3.16 -29.96 16.70
N GLY A 8 2.32 -30.63 15.89
CA GLY A 8 0.96 -30.17 15.59
C GLY A 8 0.89 -28.80 14.92
N CYS A 9 1.97 -28.35 14.27
CA CYS A 9 2.00 -27.08 13.57
C CYS A 9 1.45 -27.27 12.16
N ILE A 10 0.13 -27.09 12.02
CA ILE A 10 -0.47 -26.80 10.72
C ILE A 10 -0.10 -25.34 10.44
N TRP A 11 1.00 -25.12 9.71
CA TRP A 11 1.26 -23.80 9.15
C TRP A 11 0.24 -23.58 8.05
N ASP A 12 -0.84 -22.88 8.40
CA ASP A 12 -1.72 -22.26 7.42
C ASP A 12 -0.89 -21.17 6.75
N MET A 13 -0.19 -21.54 5.67
CA MET A 13 0.33 -20.56 4.75
C MET A 13 -0.90 -20.02 4.04
N GLU A 14 -1.50 -18.97 4.60
CA GLU A 14 -2.28 -18.04 3.79
C GLU A 14 -1.36 -17.68 2.62
N GLN A 15 -1.60 -18.31 1.46
CA GLN A 15 -1.02 -17.83 0.23
C GLN A 15 -1.64 -16.46 0.04
N SER A 16 -0.94 -15.42 0.51
CA SER A 16 -1.09 -14.11 -0.07
C SER A 16 -0.71 -14.31 -1.53
N GLU A 17 -1.71 -14.43 -2.41
CA GLU A 17 -1.50 -14.20 -3.82
C GLU A 17 -0.79 -12.86 -3.91
N ILE A 18 0.50 -12.89 -4.22
CA ILE A 18 1.23 -11.69 -4.60
C ILE A 18 0.59 -11.31 -5.93
N ILE A 19 -0.48 -10.52 -5.88
CA ILE A 19 -1.06 -9.88 -7.05
C ILE A 19 0.08 -9.04 -7.58
N GLU A 20 0.69 -9.54 -8.66
CA GLU A 20 1.81 -8.90 -9.34
C GLU A 20 1.46 -7.41 -9.51
N SER A 21 2.34 -6.56 -8.99
CA SER A 21 2.16 -5.15 -8.70
C SER A 21 2.05 -4.26 -9.96
N THR A 22 1.41 -4.75 -11.02
CA THR A 22 1.36 -4.09 -12.33
C THR A 22 0.31 -2.98 -12.37
N ILE A 23 -0.69 -3.00 -11.50
CA ILE A 23 -1.80 -2.03 -11.52
C ILE A 23 -1.40 -0.68 -10.92
N PHE A 24 -0.52 -0.67 -9.91
CA PHE A 24 -0.17 0.54 -9.17
C PHE A 24 1.35 0.67 -9.01
N PRO A 25 1.89 1.91 -9.08
CA PRO A 25 3.31 2.16 -8.85
C PRO A 25 3.74 1.61 -7.49
N ASN A 26 4.91 0.99 -7.46
CA ASN A 26 5.52 0.42 -6.26
C ASN A 26 6.69 1.26 -5.74
N VAL A 27 7.12 2.28 -6.50
CA VAL A 27 8.18 3.22 -6.12
C VAL A 27 7.65 4.65 -6.25
N PHE A 28 7.98 5.47 -5.26
CA PHE A 28 7.51 6.84 -5.10
C PHE A 28 8.68 7.71 -4.64
N THR A 29 8.95 8.82 -5.35
CA THR A 29 10.14 9.66 -5.11
C THR A 29 9.72 11.12 -4.97
N PRO A 30 9.20 11.55 -3.80
CA PRO A 30 8.77 12.93 -3.57
C PRO A 30 9.98 13.84 -3.35
N ASN A 31 10.65 14.23 -4.44
CA ASN A 31 11.85 15.07 -4.46
C ASN A 31 11.61 16.45 -5.12
N GLU A 32 10.37 16.75 -5.49
CA GLU A 32 9.94 18.00 -6.15
C GLU A 32 10.57 18.22 -7.54
N ASP A 33 10.96 17.14 -8.24
CA ASP A 33 11.49 17.19 -9.61
C ASP A 33 10.40 17.18 -10.70
N GLY A 34 9.14 17.01 -10.31
CA GLY A 34 7.96 16.93 -11.17
C GLY A 34 7.61 15.51 -11.65
N VAL A 35 8.38 14.49 -11.27
CA VAL A 35 8.21 13.10 -11.69
C VAL A 35 7.96 12.22 -10.47
N ASN A 36 6.83 11.50 -10.44
CA ASN A 36 6.46 10.63 -9.32
C ASN A 36 6.45 11.33 -7.94
N ASP A 37 6.13 12.62 -7.91
CA ASP A 37 6.03 13.44 -6.68
C ASP A 37 4.70 13.28 -5.94
N ILE A 38 3.68 12.77 -6.63
CA ILE A 38 2.34 12.52 -6.07
C ILE A 38 1.97 11.06 -6.32
N PHE A 39 1.83 10.31 -5.23
CA PHE A 39 1.45 8.91 -5.26
C PHE A 39 -0.06 8.72 -5.43
N LEU A 40 -0.46 7.96 -6.46
CA LEU A 40 -1.84 7.53 -6.73
C LEU A 40 -2.89 8.66 -6.69
N LYS A 41 -2.60 9.76 -7.39
CA LYS A 41 -3.60 10.80 -7.64
C LYS A 41 -4.84 10.22 -8.34
N ASP A 42 -6.01 10.78 -8.03
CA ASP A 42 -7.33 10.40 -8.54
C ASP A 42 -7.89 9.05 -8.02
N TYR A 43 -7.14 8.37 -7.15
CA TYR A 43 -7.61 7.18 -6.43
C TYR A 43 -7.92 7.51 -4.97
N ASN A 44 -9.02 6.97 -4.44
CA ASN A 44 -9.29 7.07 -3.01
C ASN A 44 -8.34 6.13 -2.24
N ILE A 45 -7.30 6.71 -1.65
CA ILE A 45 -6.25 5.95 -0.97
C ILE A 45 -6.15 6.30 0.51
N GLU A 46 -5.67 5.35 1.29
CA GLU A 46 -5.18 5.56 2.65
C GLU A 46 -3.73 5.08 2.72
N VAL A 47 -2.83 5.89 3.29
CA VAL A 47 -1.42 5.53 3.47
C VAL A 47 -1.10 5.45 4.95
N PHE A 48 -0.36 4.42 5.34
CA PHE A 48 0.01 4.16 6.71
C PHE A 48 1.53 4.11 6.86
N ASP A 49 2.03 4.62 7.98
CA ASP A 49 3.43 4.47 8.33
C ASP A 49 3.80 3.03 8.72
N ARG A 50 5.07 2.83 9.05
CA ARG A 50 5.62 1.52 9.44
C ARG A 50 5.01 0.93 10.71
N TRP A 51 4.35 1.75 11.52
CA TRP A 51 3.68 1.33 12.75
C TRP A 51 2.17 1.13 12.55
N GLY A 52 1.67 1.29 11.31
CA GLY A 52 0.25 1.18 10.98
C GLY A 52 -0.55 2.44 11.30
N THR A 53 0.10 3.57 11.59
CA THR A 53 -0.60 4.85 11.79
C THR A 53 -1.03 5.40 10.45
N LEU A 54 -2.29 5.82 10.32
CA LEU A 54 -2.77 6.52 9.13
C LEU A 54 -2.10 7.89 9.03
N ILE A 55 -1.39 8.14 7.92
CA ILE A 55 -0.65 9.39 7.67
C ILE A 55 -1.20 10.21 6.50
N TYR A 56 -2.02 9.59 5.64
CA TYR A 56 -2.73 10.26 4.56
C TYR A 56 -4.01 9.51 4.22
N ALA A 57 -5.08 10.24 3.90
CA ALA A 57 -6.31 9.69 3.33
C ALA A 57 -6.94 10.70 2.36
N GLY A 58 -7.29 10.28 1.15
CA GLY A 58 -7.93 11.15 0.16
C GLY A 58 -7.68 10.72 -1.28
N ASN A 59 -8.10 11.56 -2.23
CA ASN A 59 -8.02 11.33 -3.67
C ASN A 59 -7.07 12.27 -4.43
N ASP A 60 -6.50 13.27 -3.77
CA ASP A 60 -5.54 14.20 -4.38
C ASP A 60 -4.14 13.58 -4.58
N GLY A 61 -3.96 12.35 -4.10
CA GLY A 61 -2.69 11.64 -4.05
C GLY A 61 -1.78 12.08 -2.90
N TRP A 62 -0.92 11.18 -2.45
CA TRP A 62 -0.01 11.45 -1.35
C TRP A 62 1.31 12.05 -1.85
N ASN A 63 1.68 13.23 -1.35
CA ASN A 63 2.91 13.94 -1.71
C ASN A 63 4.13 13.55 -0.85
N GLY A 64 4.02 12.46 -0.09
CA GLY A 64 5.10 12.01 0.78
C GLY A 64 5.28 12.83 2.05
N LYS A 65 4.39 13.78 2.36
CA LYS A 65 4.42 14.56 3.60
C LYS A 65 3.33 14.10 4.57
N HIS A 66 3.63 14.12 5.85
CA HIS A 66 2.69 13.99 6.95
C HIS A 66 2.94 15.16 7.92
N ASN A 67 1.91 15.97 8.18
CA ASN A 67 2.03 17.20 8.98
C ASN A 67 3.14 18.15 8.49
N GLY A 68 3.32 18.26 7.18
CA GLY A 68 4.35 19.10 6.55
C GLY A 68 5.77 18.52 6.58
N VAL A 69 5.98 17.38 7.23
CA VAL A 69 7.27 16.69 7.29
C VAL A 69 7.27 15.53 6.31
N TYR A 70 8.32 15.41 5.51
CA TYR A 70 8.48 14.28 4.60
C TYR A 70 8.61 12.95 5.35
N ALA A 71 7.98 11.92 4.79
CA ALA A 71 8.18 10.53 5.15
C ALA A 71 9.67 10.15 5.01
N ASN A 72 10.12 9.26 5.88
CA ASN A 72 11.46 8.70 5.78
C ASN A 72 11.49 7.68 4.63
N PRO A 73 12.62 7.54 3.92
CA PRO A 73 12.74 6.50 2.90
C PRO A 73 12.42 5.12 3.46
N GLY A 74 11.74 4.27 2.68
CA GLY A 74 11.39 2.90 3.05
C GLY A 74 10.00 2.47 2.60
N VAL A 75 9.52 1.34 3.11
CA VAL A 75 8.26 0.73 2.68
C VAL A 75 7.10 1.21 3.55
N TYR A 76 6.02 1.63 2.89
CA TYR A 76 4.77 2.09 3.49
C TYR A 76 3.62 1.20 3.01
N LEU A 77 2.60 1.05 3.85
CA LEU A 77 1.38 0.35 3.48
C LEU A 77 0.38 1.35 2.91
N TYR A 78 -0.38 0.94 1.90
CA TYR A 78 -1.51 1.72 1.45
C TYR A 78 -2.71 0.85 1.10
N THR A 79 -3.89 1.44 1.14
CA THR A 79 -5.11 0.86 0.60
C THR A 79 -5.64 1.72 -0.53
N VAL A 80 -6.32 1.08 -1.49
CA VAL A 80 -7.09 1.75 -2.55
C VAL A 80 -8.53 1.27 -2.46
N LYS A 81 -9.47 2.21 -2.35
CA LYS A 81 -10.91 1.94 -2.32
C LYS A 81 -11.51 2.18 -3.69
N ILE A 82 -12.05 1.14 -4.30
CA ILE A 82 -12.68 1.18 -5.62
C ILE A 82 -14.16 0.86 -5.44
N ASN A 83 -15.01 1.79 -5.86
CA ASN A 83 -16.45 1.56 -5.93
C ASN A 83 -16.81 1.14 -7.36
N ASP A 84 -17.37 -0.06 -7.52
CA ASP A 84 -17.91 -0.49 -8.81
C ASP A 84 -19.28 0.18 -9.08
N THR A 85 -19.65 0.23 -10.35
CA THR A 85 -20.96 0.64 -10.87
C THR A 85 -22.14 -0.09 -10.23
N THR A 86 -21.90 -1.28 -9.66
CA THR A 86 -22.89 -2.08 -8.91
C THR A 86 -23.07 -1.64 -7.45
N GLY A 87 -22.23 -0.71 -6.96
CA GLY A 87 -22.21 -0.27 -5.56
C GLY A 87 -21.36 -1.13 -4.62
N ALA A 88 -20.68 -2.16 -5.15
CA ALA A 88 -19.73 -2.96 -4.38
C ALA A 88 -18.43 -2.17 -4.15
N GLU A 89 -17.96 -2.14 -2.91
CA GLU A 89 -16.64 -1.59 -2.56
C GLU A 89 -15.60 -2.70 -2.57
N THR A 90 -14.51 -2.49 -3.30
CA THR A 90 -13.32 -3.34 -3.28
C THR A 90 -12.17 -2.56 -2.65
N VAL A 91 -11.54 -3.14 -1.63
CA VAL A 91 -10.36 -2.56 -0.98
C VAL A 91 -9.13 -3.37 -1.35
N ILE A 92 -8.20 -2.74 -2.07
CA ILE A 92 -6.90 -3.32 -2.41
C ILE A 92 -5.91 -2.87 -1.35
N LYS A 93 -5.12 -3.80 -0.81
CA LYS A 93 -4.03 -3.52 0.14
C LYS A 93 -2.70 -3.82 -0.52
N SER A 94 -1.76 -2.90 -0.48
CA SER A 94 -0.45 -3.07 -1.09
C SER A 94 0.62 -2.22 -0.41
N THR A 95 1.83 -2.21 -0.95
CA THR A 95 2.98 -1.49 -0.40
C THR A 95 3.63 -0.59 -1.44
N VAL A 96 4.19 0.53 -0.97
CA VAL A 96 4.95 1.46 -1.80
C VAL A 96 6.30 1.74 -1.14
N THR A 97 7.36 1.75 -1.94
CA THR A 97 8.70 2.17 -1.52
C THR A 97 8.87 3.66 -1.75
N VAL A 98 9.16 4.39 -0.69
CA VAL A 98 9.54 5.81 -0.73
C VAL A 98 11.05 5.90 -0.86
N GLU A 99 11.51 6.52 -1.95
CA GLU A 99 12.92 6.83 -2.20
C GLU A 99 13.13 8.35 -2.15
N ARG A 100 14.39 8.79 -2.06
CA ARG A 100 14.81 10.19 -2.09
C ARG A 100 15.93 10.38 -3.08
#